data_AF-A0A1Q6RTE5-F1
#
_entry.id   AF-A0A1Q6RTE5-F1
#
_cell.length_a   1.000
_cell.length_b   1.000
_cell.length_c   1.000
_cell.angle_alpha   90.00
_cell.angle_beta   90.00
_cell.angle_gamma   90.00
#
_symmetry.space_group_name_H-M   'P 1'
#
loop_
_entity.id
_entity.type
_entity.pdbx_description
1 polymer ?
#
loop_
_entity_poly.entity_id
_entity_poly.type
_entity_poly.pdbx_seq_one_letter_code
_entity_poly.pdbx_strand_id
1 'polypeptide(L)'
;MEISEKVAYLKGLAEGLNLDTESKEGKLIAAIIDVLDDMAEKFAEIDDELCDVEDGLDAVSDDLSDVEETLYFALDDDDEDEDEDDDDEDEDEDDEEEECFMTNCPECEEEVYFDESVLEDGEVICPNCGAKLEFDLSDLVNDDENEDEE
;
A
#
# COMPACT_ATOMS: atom_id res chain seq x y z
N MET A 1 23.30 -0.33 16.83
CA MET A 1 23.78 0.94 17.38
C MET A 1 22.69 1.95 17.10
N GLU A 2 22.02 2.39 18.15
CA GLU A 2 20.91 3.35 18.09
C GLU A 2 21.39 4.69 17.52
N ILE A 3 20.45 5.51 17.05
CA ILE A 3 20.77 6.84 16.51
C ILE A 3 21.44 7.70 17.60
N SER A 4 20.93 7.64 18.82
CA SER A 4 21.50 8.26 20.03
C SER A 4 22.98 7.89 20.24
N GLU A 5 23.32 6.60 20.14
CA GLU A 5 24.69 6.09 20.29
C GLU A 5 25.62 6.60 19.18
N LYS A 6 25.12 6.68 17.93
CA LYS A 6 25.88 7.21 16.80
C LYS A 6 26.16 8.70 16.98
N VAL A 7 25.19 9.48 17.46
CA VAL A 7 25.37 10.91 17.73
C VAL A 7 26.33 11.14 18.90
N ALA A 8 26.23 10.34 19.96
CA ALA A 8 27.17 10.36 21.07
C ALA A 8 28.62 10.06 20.61
N TYR A 9 28.78 9.12 19.68
CA TYR A 9 30.09 8.85 19.06
C TYR A 9 30.61 10.04 18.25
N LEU A 10 29.75 10.74 17.48
CA LEU A 10 30.11 11.95 16.75
C LEU A 10 30.53 13.09 17.68
N LYS A 11 29.81 13.29 18.80
CA LYS A 11 30.20 14.24 19.85
C LYS A 11 31.58 13.92 20.42
N GLY A 12 31.82 12.65 20.78
CA GLY A 12 33.13 12.21 21.26
C GLY A 12 34.27 12.37 20.24
N LEU A 13 33.99 12.16 18.96
CA LEU A 13 34.94 12.44 17.88
C LEU A 13 35.25 13.94 17.77
N ALA A 14 34.23 14.80 17.82
CA ALA A 14 34.39 16.25 17.76
C ALA A 14 35.26 16.77 18.92
N GLU A 15 35.04 16.25 20.13
CA GLU A 15 35.87 16.54 21.30
C GLU A 15 37.32 16.02 21.11
N GLY A 16 37.48 14.78 20.65
CA GLY A 16 38.80 14.17 20.44
C GLY A 16 39.64 14.84 19.35
N LEU A 17 38.98 15.44 18.35
CA LEU A 17 39.62 16.23 17.29
C LEU A 17 40.01 17.64 17.73
N ASN A 18 39.66 18.07 18.96
CA ASN A 18 39.73 19.46 19.39
C ASN A 18 39.10 20.40 18.35
N LEU A 19 37.86 20.10 17.96
CA LEU A 19 37.13 20.92 16.99
C LEU A 19 37.16 22.39 17.41
N ASP A 20 37.70 23.26 16.56
CA ASP A 20 37.73 24.70 16.82
C ASP A 20 36.36 25.30 16.58
N THR A 21 35.56 25.37 17.64
CA THR A 21 34.21 25.95 17.65
C THR A 21 34.21 27.47 17.47
N GLU A 22 35.36 28.14 17.33
CA GLU A 22 35.43 29.55 16.96
C GLU A 22 35.51 29.76 15.45
N SER A 23 36.00 28.76 14.71
CA SER A 23 36.02 28.76 13.24
C SER A 23 34.60 28.68 12.65
N LYS A 24 34.41 29.19 11.42
CA LYS A 24 33.09 29.15 10.76
C LYS A 24 32.65 27.71 10.52
N GLU A 25 33.60 26.87 10.13
CA GLU A 25 33.43 25.45 9.86
C GLU A 25 33.12 24.67 11.15
N GLY A 26 33.83 24.95 12.25
CA GLY A 26 33.57 24.32 13.54
C GLY A 26 32.22 24.69 14.15
N LYS A 27 31.78 25.96 13.99
CA LYS A 27 30.42 26.38 14.38
C LYS A 27 29.35 25.64 13.59
N LEU A 28 29.56 25.45 12.29
CA LEU A 28 28.64 24.70 11.44
C LEU A 28 28.58 23.23 11.85
N ILE A 29 29.73 22.59 12.06
CA ILE A 29 29.79 21.18 12.47
C ILE A 29 29.15 20.96 13.84
N ALA A 30 29.41 21.86 14.81
CA ALA A 30 28.77 21.80 16.12
C ALA A 30 27.24 21.89 16.00
N ALA A 31 26.73 22.86 15.22
CA ALA A 31 25.30 23.01 14.99
C ALA A 31 24.68 21.78 14.29
N ILE A 32 25.41 21.13 13.37
CA ILE A 32 24.95 19.89 12.73
C ILE A 32 24.85 18.77 13.78
N ILE A 33 25.85 18.63 14.65
CA ILE A 33 25.84 17.61 15.71
C ILE A 33 24.67 17.85 16.68
N ASP A 34 24.38 19.10 17.03
CA ASP A 34 23.26 19.46 17.90
C ASP A 34 21.91 19.09 17.25
N VAL A 35 21.71 19.44 15.97
CA VAL A 35 20.49 19.04 15.24
C VAL A 35 20.35 17.52 15.17
N LEU A 36 21.45 16.79 14.95
CA LEU A 36 21.41 15.33 14.95
C LEU A 36 21.04 14.74 16.32
N ASP A 37 21.43 15.41 17.41
CA ASP A 37 21.06 15.03 18.77
C ASP A 37 19.57 15.24 19.04
N ASP A 38 19.06 16.42 18.67
CA ASP A 38 17.62 16.71 18.75
C ASP A 38 16.81 15.72 17.92
N MET A 39 17.30 15.36 16.72
CA MET A 39 16.67 14.34 15.88
C MET A 39 16.70 12.96 16.56
N ALA A 40 17.82 12.59 17.20
CA ALA A 40 17.94 11.31 17.89
C ALA A 40 16.93 11.19 19.05
N GLU A 41 16.72 12.27 19.83
CA GLU A 41 15.71 12.32 20.88
C GLU A 41 14.30 12.21 20.30
N LYS A 42 14.01 12.93 19.21
CA LYS A 42 12.70 12.86 18.54
C LYS A 42 12.40 11.48 17.94
N PHE A 43 13.40 10.77 17.42
CA PHE A 43 13.20 9.39 16.96
C PHE A 43 12.83 8.45 18.11
N ALA A 44 13.46 8.60 19.28
CA ALA A 44 13.09 7.81 20.45
C ALA A 44 11.66 8.10 20.92
N GLU A 45 11.25 9.37 20.95
CA GLU A 45 9.87 9.75 21.27
C GLU A 45 8.86 9.15 20.26
N ILE A 46 9.19 9.17 18.96
CA ILE A 46 8.32 8.59 17.91
C ILE A 46 8.20 7.07 18.07
N ASP A 47 9.30 6.38 18.36
CA ASP A 47 9.26 4.93 18.59
C ASP A 47 8.33 4.59 19.79
N ASP A 48 8.37 5.37 20.87
CA ASP A 48 7.46 5.22 22.00
C ASP A 48 5.99 5.50 21.61
N GLU A 49 5.73 6.59 20.88
CA GLU A 49 4.38 6.92 20.40
C GLU A 49 3.82 5.87 19.42
N LEU A 50 4.67 5.24 18.61
CA LEU A 50 4.26 4.17 17.69
C LEU A 50 3.80 2.92 18.45
N CYS A 51 4.44 2.58 19.56
CA CYS A 51 3.95 1.49 20.43
C CYS A 51 2.54 1.78 20.96
N ASP A 52 2.26 3.02 21.39
CA ASP A 52 0.92 3.41 21.85
C ASP A 52 -0.13 3.30 20.72
N VAL A 53 0.27 3.60 19.48
CA VAL A 53 -0.60 3.46 18.30
C VAL A 53 -0.85 2.00 17.95
N GLU A 54 0.17 1.14 18.05
CA GLU A 54 0.04 -0.31 17.85
C GLU A 54 -0.96 -0.91 18.84
N ASP A 55 -0.81 -0.61 20.14
CA ASP A 55 -1.76 -1.04 21.17
C ASP A 55 -3.19 -0.53 20.90
N GLY A 56 -3.32 0.70 20.41
CA GLY A 56 -4.61 1.28 20.04
C GLY A 56 -5.24 0.62 18.81
N LEU A 57 -4.43 0.23 17.83
CA LEU A 57 -4.88 -0.47 16.63
C LEU A 57 -5.34 -1.89 16.96
N ASP A 58 -4.61 -2.60 17.83
CA ASP A 58 -4.99 -3.93 18.31
C ASP A 58 -6.35 -3.89 19.01
N ALA A 59 -6.58 -2.89 19.87
CA ALA A 59 -7.88 -2.72 20.52
C ALA A 59 -9.02 -2.47 19.52
N VAL A 60 -8.79 -1.67 18.47
CA VAL A 60 -9.79 -1.45 17.42
C VAL A 60 -10.02 -2.71 16.60
N SER A 61 -8.98 -3.49 16.33
CA SER A 61 -9.09 -4.77 15.62
C SER A 61 -9.94 -5.77 16.41
N ASP A 62 -9.72 -5.88 17.71
CA ASP A 62 -10.52 -6.74 18.59
C ASP A 62 -12.00 -6.30 18.59
N ASP A 63 -12.27 -5.00 18.74
CA ASP A 63 -13.63 -4.45 18.71
C ASP A 63 -14.35 -4.73 17.37
N LEU A 64 -13.63 -4.66 16.25
CA LEU A 64 -14.18 -4.97 14.92
C LEU A 64 -14.47 -6.47 14.76
N SER A 65 -13.63 -7.33 15.34
CA SER A 65 -13.87 -8.77 15.33
C SER A 65 -15.15 -9.13 16.10
N ASP A 66 -15.41 -8.48 17.23
CA ASP A 66 -16.66 -8.67 17.98
C ASP A 66 -17.90 -8.23 17.17
N VAL A 67 -17.78 -7.15 16.40
CA VAL A 67 -18.85 -6.67 15.50
C VAL A 67 -19.07 -7.64 14.36
N GLU A 68 -18.01 -8.17 13.76
CA GLU A 68 -18.08 -9.19 12.71
C GLU A 68 -18.81 -10.44 13.21
N GLU A 69 -18.41 -10.98 14.37
CA GLU A 69 -19.08 -12.14 14.98
C GLU A 69 -20.56 -11.86 15.21
N THR A 70 -20.90 -10.70 15.78
CA THR A 70 -22.29 -10.31 16.02
C THR A 70 -23.10 -10.23 14.72
N LEU A 71 -22.50 -9.71 13.64
CA LEU A 71 -23.17 -9.58 12.35
C LEU A 71 -23.39 -10.94 11.70
N TYR A 72 -22.39 -11.84 11.71
CA TYR A 72 -22.57 -13.20 11.19
C TYR A 72 -23.66 -13.96 11.96
N PHE A 73 -23.64 -13.91 13.29
CA PHE A 73 -24.70 -14.52 14.11
C PHE A 73 -26.08 -13.92 13.86
N ALA A 74 -26.18 -12.62 13.56
CA ALA A 74 -27.44 -11.97 13.25
C ALA A 74 -27.99 -12.31 11.86
N LEU A 75 -27.15 -12.79 10.95
CA LEU A 75 -27.53 -13.22 9.60
C LEU A 75 -27.82 -14.73 9.53
N ASP A 76 -27.16 -15.55 10.35
CA ASP A 76 -27.37 -17.01 10.43
C ASP A 76 -28.68 -17.40 11.15
N ASP A 77 -29.25 -16.53 11.97
CA ASP A 77 -30.52 -16.77 12.71
C ASP A 77 -31.78 -16.54 11.85
N ASP A 78 -31.64 -16.14 10.57
CA ASP A 78 -32.75 -15.94 9.62
C ASP A 78 -32.86 -17.05 8.52
N ASP A 79 -32.00 -18.09 8.53
CA ASP A 79 -31.99 -19.19 7.54
C ASP A 79 -32.12 -20.61 8.16
N GLU A 80 -32.85 -20.78 9.26
CA GLU A 80 -33.38 -22.10 9.69
C GLU A 80 -34.84 -22.29 9.21
N ASP A 81 -35.06 -22.48 7.91
CA ASP A 81 -36.19 -23.26 7.35
C ASP A 81 -36.11 -23.29 5.80
N GLU A 82 -35.36 -24.25 5.22
CA GLU A 82 -35.78 -25.09 4.07
C GLU A 82 -34.64 -26.02 3.59
N ASP A 83 -34.61 -27.21 4.19
CA ASP A 83 -34.41 -28.53 3.58
C ASP A 83 -33.16 -28.86 2.72
N GLU A 84 -32.34 -29.77 3.26
CA GLU A 84 -31.53 -30.71 2.46
C GLU A 84 -32.46 -31.65 1.66
N ASP A 85 -32.53 -31.51 0.33
CA ASP A 85 -32.79 -32.65 -0.59
C ASP A 85 -32.28 -32.34 -2.02
N ASP A 86 -31.23 -33.09 -2.38
CA ASP A 86 -30.74 -33.54 -3.69
C ASP A 86 -31.71 -33.39 -4.89
N ASP A 87 -31.41 -32.56 -5.89
CA ASP A 87 -31.61 -32.87 -7.31
C ASP A 87 -30.90 -31.85 -8.23
N ASP A 88 -30.15 -32.37 -9.20
CA ASP A 88 -29.57 -31.69 -10.35
C ASP A 88 -30.60 -30.78 -11.05
N GLU A 89 -30.42 -29.46 -11.03
CA GLU A 89 -30.75 -28.60 -12.18
C GLU A 89 -29.64 -27.56 -12.37
N ASP A 90 -28.97 -27.69 -13.51
CA ASP A 90 -28.16 -26.65 -14.15
C ASP A 90 -28.90 -25.30 -14.08
N GLU A 91 -28.54 -24.44 -13.13
CA GLU A 91 -28.72 -23.01 -13.27
C GLU A 91 -27.33 -22.42 -13.43
N ASP A 92 -26.97 -22.26 -14.70
CA ASP A 92 -26.00 -21.30 -15.19
C ASP A 92 -26.31 -19.92 -14.56
N GLU A 93 -25.87 -19.69 -13.33
CA GLU A 93 -25.57 -18.35 -12.88
C GLU A 93 -24.34 -17.95 -13.68
N ASP A 94 -24.59 -17.24 -14.78
CA ASP A 94 -23.65 -16.34 -15.45
C ASP A 94 -22.98 -15.52 -14.34
N ASP A 95 -21.86 -16.05 -13.85
CA ASP A 95 -20.82 -15.32 -13.17
C ASP A 95 -20.31 -14.33 -14.23
N GLU A 96 -21.03 -13.21 -14.39
CA GLU A 96 -20.51 -12.00 -15.04
C GLU A 96 -19.35 -11.50 -14.16
N GLU A 97 -18.26 -12.26 -14.11
CA GLU A 97 -16.94 -11.77 -13.75
C GLU A 97 -16.67 -10.61 -14.73
N GLU A 98 -16.97 -9.38 -14.32
CA GLU A 98 -16.56 -8.18 -15.06
C GLU A 98 -15.06 -8.28 -15.31
N GLU A 99 -14.66 -8.56 -16.56
CA GLU A 99 -13.28 -8.77 -16.96
C GLU A 99 -12.46 -7.51 -16.65
N CYS A 100 -11.77 -7.50 -15.51
CA CYS A 100 -10.93 -6.40 -15.07
C CYS A 100 -9.50 -6.60 -15.58
N PHE A 101 -9.01 -5.64 -16.36
CA PHE A 101 -7.66 -5.59 -16.89
C PHE A 101 -6.76 -4.71 -16.01
N MET A 102 -5.47 -5.06 -15.92
CA MET A 102 -4.48 -4.33 -15.13
C MET A 102 -3.26 -3.94 -15.96
N THR A 103 -2.79 -2.70 -15.77
CA THR A 103 -1.54 -2.20 -16.38
C THR A 103 -0.80 -1.28 -15.42
N ASN A 104 0.50 -1.08 -15.64
CA ASN A 104 1.29 -0.11 -14.86
C ASN A 104 1.36 1.24 -15.57
N CYS A 105 1.09 2.32 -14.83
CA CYS A 105 1.24 3.67 -15.37
C CYS A 105 2.73 3.99 -15.65
N PRO A 106 3.11 4.44 -16.86
CA PRO A 106 4.49 4.75 -17.20
C PRO A 106 5.03 6.04 -16.54
N GLU A 107 4.16 6.88 -15.96
CA GLU A 107 4.57 8.16 -15.34
C GLU A 107 4.79 8.03 -13.83
N CYS A 108 3.97 7.24 -13.13
CA CYS A 108 4.05 7.07 -11.67
C CYS A 108 4.27 5.62 -11.21
N GLU A 109 4.35 4.66 -12.13
CA GLU A 109 4.57 3.23 -11.87
C GLU A 109 3.47 2.55 -11.03
N GLU A 110 2.35 3.23 -10.81
CA GLU A 110 1.19 2.68 -10.08
C GLU A 110 0.41 1.66 -10.92
N GLU A 111 -0.15 0.65 -10.27
CA GLU A 111 -1.08 -0.31 -10.89
C GLU A 111 -2.45 0.35 -11.14
N VAL A 112 -2.91 0.29 -12.39
CA VAL A 112 -4.17 0.85 -12.85
C VAL A 112 -5.08 -0.29 -13.30
N TYR A 113 -6.28 -0.33 -12.74
CA TYR A 113 -7.33 -1.31 -13.04
C TYR A 113 -8.44 -0.64 -13.86
N PHE A 114 -8.91 -1.33 -14.89
CA PHE A 114 -9.98 -0.85 -15.77
C PHE A 114 -10.76 -2.01 -16.41
N ASP A 115 -12.01 -1.76 -16.75
CA ASP A 115 -12.92 -2.72 -17.38
C ASP A 115 -12.88 -2.64 -18.93
N GLU A 116 -13.57 -3.57 -19.59
CA GLU A 116 -13.68 -3.61 -21.06
C GLU A 116 -14.28 -2.33 -21.67
N SER A 117 -15.19 -1.64 -20.95
CA SER A 117 -15.82 -0.41 -21.46
C SER A 117 -14.80 0.72 -21.65
N VAL A 118 -13.76 0.76 -20.82
CA VAL A 118 -12.66 1.73 -20.94
C VAL A 118 -11.70 1.36 -22.07
N LEU A 119 -11.56 0.07 -22.38
CA LEU A 119 -10.77 -0.39 -23.53
C LEU A 119 -11.40 0.02 -24.86
N GLU A 120 -12.74 -0.02 -24.98
CA GLU A 120 -13.44 0.44 -26.19
C GLU A 120 -13.22 1.93 -26.48
N ASP A 121 -13.12 2.75 -25.43
CA ASP A 121 -12.84 4.20 -25.53
C ASP A 121 -11.37 4.50 -25.90
N GLY A 122 -10.47 3.52 -25.75
CA GLY A 122 -9.05 3.60 -26.15
C GLY A 122 -8.17 4.50 -25.27
N GLU A 123 -8.73 5.09 -24.21
CA GLU A 123 -8.03 5.97 -23.28
C GLU A 123 -8.44 5.69 -21.82
N VAL A 124 -7.48 5.43 -20.93
CA VAL A 124 -7.72 5.40 -19.47
C VAL A 124 -6.93 6.52 -18.77
N ILE A 125 -7.50 7.09 -17.73
CA ILE A 125 -6.83 8.10 -16.90
C ILE A 125 -6.30 7.42 -15.64
N CYS A 126 -4.99 7.51 -15.41
CA CYS A 126 -4.40 7.00 -14.17
C CYS A 126 -5.00 7.73 -12.96
N PRO A 127 -5.55 7.00 -11.96
CA PRO A 127 -6.18 7.61 -10.79
C PRO A 127 -5.16 8.30 -9.86
N ASN A 128 -3.90 7.86 -9.89
CA ASN A 128 -2.85 8.37 -9.01
C ASN A 128 -2.26 9.71 -9.53
N CYS A 129 -1.90 9.79 -10.81
CA CYS A 129 -1.20 10.96 -11.37
C CYS A 129 -2.00 11.76 -12.40
N GLY A 130 -3.16 11.26 -12.86
CA GLY A 130 -3.99 11.91 -13.87
C GLY A 130 -3.42 11.87 -15.29
N ALA A 131 -2.36 11.08 -15.54
CA ALA A 131 -1.83 10.86 -16.87
C ALA A 131 -2.82 10.03 -17.71
N LYS A 132 -2.98 10.40 -18.98
CA LYS A 132 -3.76 9.64 -19.96
C LYS A 132 -2.90 8.51 -20.54
N LEU A 133 -3.40 7.29 -20.48
CA LEU A 133 -2.83 6.10 -21.09
C LEU A 133 -3.66 5.79 -22.34
N GLU A 134 -3.00 5.77 -23.50
CA GLU A 134 -3.62 5.41 -24.78
C GLU A 134 -3.27 3.94 -25.07
N PHE A 135 -4.29 3.12 -25.35
CA PHE A 135 -4.10 1.72 -25.73
C PHE A 135 -4.25 1.56 -27.25
N ASP A 136 -3.19 1.06 -27.91
CA ASP A 136 -3.23 0.77 -29.34
C ASP A 136 -3.72 -0.67 -29.56
N LEU A 137 -5.03 -0.83 -29.76
CA LEU A 137 -5.68 -2.13 -30.01
C LEU A 137 -5.41 -2.68 -31.43
N SER A 138 -4.63 -1.98 -32.27
CA SER A 138 -4.38 -2.41 -33.65
C SER A 138 -3.52 -3.68 -33.77
N ASP A 139 -2.83 -4.08 -32.70
CA ASP A 139 -2.00 -5.28 -32.67
C ASP A 139 -2.77 -6.55 -32.23
N LEU A 140 -4.02 -6.45 -31.74
CA LEU A 140 -4.80 -7.61 -31.26
C LEU A 140 -5.70 -8.25 -32.34
N VAL A 141 -5.84 -7.65 -33.52
CA VAL A 141 -6.75 -8.11 -34.60
C VAL A 141 -6.08 -9.06 -35.59
N ASN A 142 -4.97 -9.73 -35.24
CA ASN A 142 -4.22 -10.57 -36.18
C ASN A 142 -3.81 -11.95 -35.61
N ASP A 143 -4.71 -12.69 -34.98
CA ASP A 143 -4.46 -14.13 -34.75
C ASP A 143 -5.66 -15.08 -34.98
N ASP A 144 -6.76 -14.60 -35.59
CA ASP A 144 -7.96 -15.43 -35.90
C ASP A 144 -8.17 -15.74 -37.39
N GLU A 145 -7.11 -15.66 -38.20
CA GLU A 145 -7.14 -16.26 -39.54
C GLU A 145 -5.78 -16.89 -39.84
N ASN A 146 -5.54 -18.11 -39.32
CA ASN A 146 -4.96 -19.24 -40.05
C ASN A 146 -4.58 -20.35 -39.06
N GLU A 147 -5.45 -21.35 -38.94
CA GLU A 147 -5.09 -22.77 -39.08
C GLU A 147 -6.33 -23.62 -38.78
N ASP A 148 -7.11 -23.93 -39.82
CA ASP A 148 -7.54 -25.32 -40.02
C ASP A 148 -8.08 -25.58 -41.44
N GLU A 149 -7.54 -26.67 -42.02
CA GLU A 149 -8.07 -27.55 -43.08
C GLU A 149 -7.68 -27.36 -44.57
N GLU A 150 -6.83 -28.34 -45.00
CA GLU A 150 -6.57 -28.94 -46.34
C GLU A 150 -5.41 -28.45 -47.23
#